data_AF-A0A7J5EXF3-F1
#
_entry.id   AF-A0A7J5EXF3-F1
#
_cell.length_a   1.000
_cell.length_b   1.000
_cell.length_c   1.000
_cell.angle_alpha   90.00
_cell.angle_beta   90.00
_cell.angle_gamma   90.00
#
_symmetry.space_group_name_H-M   'P 1'
#
loop_
_entity.id
_entity.type
_entity.pdbx_description
1 polymer ?
#
loop_
_entity_poly.entity_id
_entity_poly.type
_entity_poly.pdbx_seq_one_letter_code
_entity_poly.pdbx_strand_id
1 'polypeptide(L)'
;MWRPVLLLACAFAAAGCVEAGDEGGEGGGDDKGDRGRAGFVEVNPERSSAAFRTYVERAIRVLELEDTDLARYTAASIRAGRVKLDELVDLTCWDFERVRAELPSLGLTPDDYARLVPGGALARALAGEIDGYMWSNRIYVSRGQETRALAATLVHEVNHVINRSEVGYWDDLPTSAFLHEYRAFHAEAAFDPERYDGVDLVDHVIELYELDRSGIPAEVFDSPLTPRLVPDAAAWRARHVEADPVDDDRACPGRG
;
A
#
# COMPACT_ATOMS: atom_id res chain seq x y z
N MET A 1 -24.17 11.08 14.74
CA MET A 1 -24.19 11.14 13.26
C MET A 1 -23.05 10.26 12.78
N TRP A 2 -23.35 9.03 12.37
CA TRP A 2 -22.37 8.13 11.77
C TRP A 2 -22.15 8.55 10.32
N ARG A 3 -20.90 8.81 9.96
CA ARG A 3 -20.47 9.02 8.58
C ARG A 3 -19.90 7.68 8.08
N PRO A 4 -20.18 7.25 6.84
CA PRO A 4 -19.47 6.14 6.25
C PRO A 4 -17.99 6.56 6.11
N VAL A 5 -17.09 5.75 6.65
CA VAL A 5 -15.63 5.95 6.56
C VAL A 5 -15.19 5.29 5.27
N LEU A 6 -14.47 6.04 4.45
CA LEU A 6 -14.20 5.75 3.04
C LEU A 6 -12.69 5.53 2.89
N LEU A 7 -12.31 4.40 2.31
CA LEU A 7 -11.12 3.57 2.53
C LEU A 7 -9.76 4.22 2.16
N LEU A 8 -8.71 4.09 2.99
CA LEU A 8 -7.30 4.24 2.55
C LEU A 8 -6.67 2.86 2.30
N ALA A 9 -7.43 2.02 1.62
CA ALA A 9 -7.15 0.62 1.43
C ALA A 9 -7.28 0.33 -0.07
N CYS A 10 -6.16 -0.02 -0.72
CA CYS A 10 -6.11 -0.34 -2.14
C CYS A 10 -6.73 -1.71 -2.37
N ALA A 11 -8.06 -1.75 -2.44
CA ALA A 11 -8.81 -2.94 -2.80
C ALA A 11 -8.80 -3.15 -4.32
N PHE A 12 -9.04 -4.37 -4.78
CA PHE A 12 -9.28 -4.62 -6.20
C PHE A 12 -10.40 -5.62 -6.40
N ALA A 13 -11.17 -5.44 -7.47
CA ALA A 13 -12.11 -6.42 -7.98
C ALA A 13 -11.33 -7.60 -8.60
N ALA A 14 -11.49 -8.79 -8.03
CA ALA A 14 -10.79 -10.01 -8.41
C ALA A 14 -10.82 -10.29 -9.93
N ALA A 15 -9.72 -9.97 -10.63
CA ALA A 15 -9.41 -10.57 -11.92
C ALA A 15 -8.72 -11.90 -11.63
N GLY A 16 -9.52 -12.97 -11.59
CA GLY A 16 -9.13 -14.38 -11.66
C GLY A 16 -7.82 -14.77 -10.96
N CYS A 17 -7.91 -15.31 -9.75
CA CYS A 17 -6.85 -16.11 -9.16
C CYS A 17 -6.49 -17.25 -10.13
N VAL A 18 -5.43 -17.07 -10.90
CA VAL A 18 -4.76 -18.20 -11.56
C VAL A 18 -3.95 -18.86 -10.46
N GLU A 19 -4.28 -20.11 -10.15
CA GLU A 19 -3.48 -20.94 -9.26
C GLU A 19 -2.04 -20.94 -9.77
N ALA A 20 -1.15 -20.25 -9.03
CA ALA A 20 0.27 -20.40 -9.22
C ALA A 20 0.61 -21.87 -8.94
N GLY A 21 0.91 -22.61 -10.01
CA GLY A 21 1.27 -24.01 -9.97
C GLY A 21 2.42 -24.24 -9.00
N ASP A 22 2.14 -25.10 -8.03
CA ASP A 22 3.06 -25.60 -7.01
C ASP A 22 4.12 -26.49 -7.67
N GLU A 23 5.27 -25.92 -8.05
CA GLU A 23 6.48 -26.70 -8.32
C GLU A 23 7.30 -26.85 -7.03
N GLY A 24 6.90 -27.89 -6.28
CA GLY A 24 7.69 -28.74 -5.39
C GLY A 24 9.06 -28.24 -4.91
N GLY A 25 9.11 -27.89 -3.63
CA GLY A 25 10.32 -27.86 -2.82
C GLY A 25 10.01 -28.15 -1.36
N GLU A 26 10.11 -29.42 -0.95
CA GLU A 26 10.02 -29.83 0.45
C GLU A 26 11.19 -29.26 1.28
N GLY A 27 10.87 -28.72 2.46
CA GLY A 27 11.78 -28.27 3.52
C GLY A 27 11.40 -26.87 4.00
N GLY A 28 10.93 -26.62 5.22
CA GLY A 28 11.38 -27.17 6.49
C GLY A 28 12.02 -26.03 7.29
N GLY A 29 11.24 -25.37 8.16
CA GLY A 29 11.70 -24.40 9.15
C GLY A 29 11.60 -22.93 8.73
N ASP A 30 10.75 -22.18 9.42
CA ASP A 30 10.73 -20.71 9.39
C ASP A 30 12.02 -20.17 10.01
N ASP A 31 13.07 -20.11 9.21
CA ASP A 31 14.37 -19.60 9.62
C ASP A 31 14.33 -18.06 9.65
N LYS A 32 13.93 -17.51 10.80
CA LYS A 32 14.13 -16.10 11.16
C LYS A 32 15.60 -15.78 11.49
N GLY A 33 16.52 -16.74 11.29
CA GLY A 33 17.92 -16.69 11.70
C GLY A 33 18.91 -16.11 10.70
N ASP A 34 18.62 -16.08 9.39
CA ASP A 34 19.54 -15.51 8.40
C ASP A 34 19.17 -14.07 8.03
N ARG A 35 19.74 -13.11 8.75
CA ARG A 35 19.57 -11.67 8.49
C ARG A 35 20.45 -11.22 7.32
N GLY A 36 20.20 -11.76 6.13
CA GLY A 36 20.66 -11.14 4.91
C GLY A 36 20.20 -9.68 4.90
N ARG A 37 21.12 -8.73 4.68
CA ARG A 37 20.80 -7.30 4.69
C ARG A 37 19.86 -7.01 3.53
N ALA A 38 18.59 -6.72 3.82
CA ALA A 38 17.62 -6.28 2.82
C ALA A 38 18.15 -5.02 2.11
N GLY A 39 17.89 -4.90 0.82
CA GLY A 39 18.23 -3.70 0.05
C GLY A 39 17.21 -2.55 0.25
N PHE A 40 16.38 -2.63 1.29
CA PHE A 40 15.37 -1.65 1.69
C PHE A 40 15.29 -1.60 3.22
N VAL A 41 14.62 -0.57 3.76
CA VAL A 41 14.41 -0.42 5.21
C VAL A 41 13.07 -1.05 5.59
N GLU A 42 13.08 -1.92 6.60
CA GLU A 42 11.87 -2.56 7.12
C GLU A 42 11.21 -1.64 8.16
N VAL A 43 9.88 -1.74 8.33
CA VAL A 43 9.18 -1.04 9.40
C VAL A 43 9.59 -1.62 10.75
N ASN A 44 9.53 -2.95 10.86
CA ASN A 44 9.96 -3.74 12.01
C ASN A 44 10.83 -4.93 11.55
N PRO A 45 12.16 -4.75 11.52
CA PRO A 45 13.10 -5.80 11.10
C PRO A 45 13.04 -7.10 11.92
N GLU A 46 12.48 -7.06 13.14
CA GLU A 46 12.38 -8.23 14.02
C GLU A 46 11.23 -9.16 13.63
N ARG A 47 10.25 -8.65 12.88
CA ARG A 47 9.08 -9.41 12.43
C ARG A 47 9.23 -9.97 11.03
N SER A 48 9.95 -9.25 10.18
CA SER A 48 10.20 -9.60 8.80
C SER A 48 11.01 -10.90 8.60
N SER A 49 10.74 -11.61 7.50
CA SER A 49 11.38 -12.88 7.14
C SER A 49 12.30 -12.78 5.92
N ALA A 50 13.26 -13.70 5.77
CA ALA A 50 14.10 -13.77 4.56
C ALA A 50 13.27 -14.01 3.29
N ALA A 51 12.19 -14.78 3.39
CA ALA A 51 11.24 -15.00 2.30
C ALA A 51 10.55 -13.69 1.87
N PHE A 52 10.11 -12.87 2.83
CA PHE A 52 9.54 -11.54 2.55
C PHE A 52 10.55 -10.63 1.84
N ARG A 53 11.78 -10.54 2.38
CA ARG A 53 12.85 -9.74 1.78
C ARG A 53 13.10 -10.13 0.32
N THR A 54 13.14 -11.43 0.04
CA THR A 54 13.32 -11.95 -1.32
C THR A 54 12.13 -11.65 -2.23
N TYR A 55 10.92 -11.73 -1.69
CA TYR A 55 9.68 -11.39 -2.41
C TYR A 55 9.66 -9.93 -2.86
N VAL A 56 9.91 -8.99 -1.94
CA VAL A 56 9.98 -7.56 -2.23
C VAL A 56 11.16 -7.21 -3.14
N GLU A 57 12.33 -7.81 -2.91
CA GLU A 57 13.53 -7.57 -3.71
C GLU A 57 13.32 -7.92 -5.20
N ARG A 58 12.54 -8.97 -5.50
CA ARG A 58 12.18 -9.31 -6.88
C ARG A 58 11.36 -8.20 -7.55
N ALA A 59 10.38 -7.63 -6.85
CA ALA A 59 9.58 -6.52 -7.37
C ALA A 59 10.41 -5.24 -7.54
N ILE A 60 11.30 -4.93 -6.59
CA ILE A 60 12.22 -3.77 -6.73
C ILE A 60 13.12 -3.94 -7.95
N ARG A 61 13.61 -5.14 -8.24
CA ARG A 61 14.41 -5.40 -9.45
C ARG A 61 13.62 -5.18 -10.74
N VAL A 62 12.32 -5.49 -10.76
CA VAL A 62 11.47 -5.13 -11.90
C VAL A 62 11.47 -3.60 -12.08
N LEU A 63 11.24 -2.84 -11.01
CA LEU A 63 11.29 -1.36 -11.07
C LEU A 63 12.65 -0.82 -11.57
N GLU A 64 13.76 -1.46 -11.18
CA GLU A 64 15.12 -1.06 -11.58
C GLU A 64 15.44 -1.38 -13.05
N LEU A 65 14.76 -2.35 -13.65
CA LEU A 65 14.94 -2.75 -15.05
C LEU A 65 14.05 -1.94 -16.01
N GLU A 66 13.02 -1.28 -15.50
CA GLU A 66 12.10 -0.46 -16.28
C GLU A 66 12.73 0.89 -16.66
N ASP A 67 12.61 1.27 -17.94
CA ASP A 67 13.22 2.49 -18.49
C ASP A 67 12.31 3.72 -18.36
N THR A 68 11.66 3.87 -17.20
CA THR A 68 10.80 5.03 -16.92
C THR A 68 11.30 5.80 -15.71
N ASP A 69 11.12 7.13 -15.72
CA ASP A 69 11.47 7.97 -14.57
C ASP A 69 10.66 7.60 -13.32
N LEU A 70 9.41 7.17 -13.50
CA LEU A 70 8.53 6.72 -12.43
C LEU A 70 9.09 5.48 -11.72
N ALA A 71 9.44 4.44 -12.48
CA ALA A 71 9.96 3.20 -11.92
C ALA A 71 11.32 3.44 -11.22
N ARG A 72 12.23 4.17 -11.88
CA ARG A 72 13.53 4.54 -11.30
C ARG A 72 13.37 5.36 -10.02
N TYR A 73 12.46 6.32 -9.99
CA TYR A 73 12.22 7.14 -8.82
C TYR A 73 11.63 6.34 -7.65
N THR A 74 10.71 5.42 -7.96
CA THR A 74 10.11 4.51 -6.99
C THR A 74 11.18 3.61 -6.36
N ALA A 75 11.97 2.92 -7.19
CA ALA A 75 13.08 2.10 -6.73
C ALA A 75 14.08 2.91 -5.89
N ALA A 76 14.52 4.07 -6.38
CA ALA A 76 15.46 4.93 -5.66
C ALA A 76 14.92 5.40 -4.30
N SER A 77 13.61 5.65 -4.20
CA SER A 77 12.98 6.04 -2.94
C SER A 77 12.97 4.90 -1.92
N ILE A 78 12.71 3.68 -2.36
CA ILE A 78 12.79 2.46 -1.54
C ILE A 78 14.24 2.22 -1.08
N ARG A 79 15.21 2.21 -2.02
CA ARG A 79 16.63 1.97 -1.73
C ARG A 79 17.22 3.01 -0.76
N ALA A 80 16.79 4.27 -0.86
CA ALA A 80 17.22 5.34 0.02
C ALA A 80 16.54 5.32 1.41
N GLY A 81 15.64 4.37 1.69
CA GLY A 81 14.91 4.28 2.95
C GLY A 81 13.92 5.43 3.16
N ARG A 82 13.49 6.09 2.08
CA ARG A 82 12.49 7.16 2.16
C ARG A 82 11.13 6.63 2.59
N VAL A 83 10.85 5.41 2.15
CA VAL A 83 9.76 4.56 2.60
C VAL A 83 10.34 3.34 3.33
N LYS A 84 9.56 2.78 4.23
CA LYS A 84 9.83 1.52 4.93
C LYS A 84 8.80 0.50 4.47
N LEU A 85 9.24 -0.73 4.23
CA LEU A 85 8.38 -1.79 3.70
C LEU A 85 8.25 -2.94 4.69
N ASP A 86 7.04 -3.45 4.88
CA ASP A 86 6.80 -4.74 5.56
C ASP A 86 5.58 -5.46 4.96
N GLU A 87 5.29 -6.65 5.44
CA GLU A 87 4.09 -7.40 5.06
C GLU A 87 2.87 -6.88 5.83
N LEU A 88 1.65 -6.97 5.27
CA LEU A 88 0.42 -6.62 5.99
C LEU A 88 0.28 -7.34 7.33
N VAL A 89 0.79 -8.56 7.45
CA VAL A 89 0.78 -9.30 8.73
C VAL A 89 1.68 -8.67 9.80
N ASP A 90 2.57 -7.76 9.39
CA ASP A 90 3.55 -7.08 10.23
C ASP A 90 3.20 -5.61 10.49
N LEU A 91 1.94 -5.21 10.24
CA LEU A 91 1.36 -3.97 10.73
C LEU A 91 1.76 -3.69 12.19
N THR A 92 2.09 -2.43 12.49
CA THR A 92 2.16 -2.01 13.90
C THR A 92 0.76 -2.09 14.50
N CYS A 93 0.69 -2.05 15.83
CA CYS A 93 -0.60 -2.08 16.50
C CYS A 93 -1.48 -0.87 16.14
N TRP A 94 -0.86 0.32 16.00
CA TRP A 94 -1.59 1.52 15.60
C TRP A 94 -1.99 1.52 14.13
N ASP A 95 -1.14 1.02 13.24
CA ASP A 95 -1.51 0.89 11.82
C ASP A 95 -2.61 -0.15 11.63
N PHE A 96 -2.63 -1.23 12.43
CA PHE A 96 -3.76 -2.15 12.49
C PHE A 96 -5.06 -1.47 12.94
N GLU A 97 -5.02 -0.63 13.97
CA GLU A 97 -6.20 0.13 14.42
C GLU A 97 -6.74 1.09 13.34
N ARG A 98 -5.87 1.61 12.47
CA ARG A 98 -6.27 2.42 11.31
C ARG A 98 -6.95 1.58 10.25
N VAL A 99 -6.31 0.48 9.85
CA VAL A 99 -6.90 -0.50 8.93
C VAL A 99 -8.26 -0.96 9.43
N ARG A 100 -8.41 -1.21 10.75
CA ARG A 100 -9.69 -1.54 11.39
C ARG A 100 -10.74 -0.43 11.23
N ALA A 101 -10.35 0.83 11.37
CA ALA A 101 -11.25 1.96 11.23
C ALA A 101 -11.65 2.21 9.77
N GLU A 102 -10.75 1.92 8.83
CA GLU A 102 -10.92 2.19 7.41
C GLU A 102 -11.56 1.03 6.64
N LEU A 103 -11.46 -0.21 7.13
CA LEU A 103 -12.10 -1.42 6.58
C LEU A 103 -13.22 -1.96 7.50
N PRO A 104 -14.33 -1.23 7.68
CA PRO A 104 -15.43 -1.70 8.53
C PRO A 104 -16.11 -2.97 8.00
N SER A 105 -16.03 -3.24 6.69
CA SER A 105 -16.58 -4.43 6.02
C SER A 105 -15.99 -5.73 6.56
N LEU A 106 -14.72 -5.72 6.98
CA LEU A 106 -14.03 -6.89 7.55
C LEU A 106 -14.47 -7.22 8.99
N GLY A 107 -15.22 -6.34 9.65
CA GLY A 107 -15.69 -6.57 11.02
C GLY A 107 -14.55 -6.76 12.03
N LEU A 108 -13.40 -6.15 11.77
CA LEU A 108 -12.20 -6.26 12.61
C LEU A 108 -12.42 -5.69 14.01
N THR A 109 -11.89 -6.39 15.00
CA THR A 109 -11.89 -5.98 16.42
C THR A 109 -10.48 -5.72 16.92
N PRO A 110 -10.27 -4.94 17.99
CA PRO A 110 -8.93 -4.73 18.54
C PRO A 110 -8.16 -6.02 18.89
N ASP A 111 -8.85 -7.06 19.35
CA ASP A 111 -8.26 -8.36 19.72
C ASP A 111 -7.67 -9.11 18.51
N ASP A 112 -8.07 -8.72 17.29
CA ASP A 112 -7.64 -9.36 16.05
C ASP A 112 -6.17 -9.08 15.73
N TYR A 113 -5.61 -7.99 16.27
CA TYR A 113 -4.20 -7.69 16.13
C TYR A 113 -3.31 -8.85 16.62
N ALA A 114 -3.66 -9.46 17.75
CA ALA A 114 -2.93 -10.61 18.28
C ALA A 114 -3.07 -11.87 17.42
N ARG A 115 -4.12 -11.93 16.57
CA ARG A 115 -4.41 -13.04 15.66
C ARG A 115 -3.82 -12.82 14.26
N LEU A 116 -3.25 -11.65 13.99
CA LEU A 116 -2.63 -11.29 12.72
C LEU A 116 -1.25 -11.97 12.62
N VAL A 117 -1.26 -13.18 12.08
CA VAL A 117 -0.05 -14.02 11.93
C VAL A 117 0.10 -14.50 10.47
N PRO A 118 1.34 -14.73 10.00
CA PRO A 118 1.59 -15.26 8.66
C PRO A 118 0.77 -16.53 8.37
N GLY A 119 0.10 -16.58 7.22
CA GLY A 119 -0.74 -17.72 6.83
C GLY A 119 -2.01 -17.93 7.69
N GLY A 120 -2.32 -17.03 8.62
CA GLY A 120 -3.57 -17.06 9.38
C GLY A 120 -4.80 -16.73 8.54
N ALA A 121 -6.00 -17.06 9.04
CA ALA A 121 -7.25 -16.73 8.35
C ALA A 121 -7.45 -15.21 8.21
N LEU A 122 -7.09 -14.44 9.25
CA LEU A 122 -7.15 -12.99 9.23
C LEU A 122 -6.17 -12.38 8.22
N ALA A 123 -4.94 -12.89 8.16
CA ALA A 123 -3.95 -12.46 7.17
C ALA A 123 -4.44 -12.68 5.74
N ARG A 124 -5.07 -13.83 5.46
CA ARG A 124 -5.69 -14.10 4.15
C ARG A 124 -6.88 -13.21 3.86
N ALA A 125 -7.72 -12.92 4.85
CA ALA A 125 -8.85 -12.01 4.69
C ALA A 125 -8.36 -10.60 4.33
N LEU A 126 -7.37 -10.06 5.07
CA LEU A 126 -6.76 -8.78 4.75
C LEU A 126 -6.12 -8.77 3.35
N ALA A 127 -5.35 -9.80 3.01
CA ALA A 127 -4.72 -9.91 1.69
C ALA A 127 -5.74 -10.08 0.54
N GLY A 128 -6.97 -10.51 0.83
CA GLY A 128 -8.07 -10.58 -0.14
C GLY A 128 -8.80 -9.25 -0.32
N GLU A 129 -8.68 -8.34 0.64
CA GLU A 129 -9.29 -7.01 0.57
C GLU A 129 -8.32 -5.93 0.10
N ILE A 130 -7.03 -6.03 0.42
CA ILE A 130 -6.04 -4.99 0.10
C ILE A 130 -4.71 -5.57 -0.39
N ASP A 131 -4.19 -5.00 -1.48
CA ASP A 131 -2.86 -5.33 -2.01
C ASP A 131 -1.74 -4.56 -1.31
N GLY A 132 -2.04 -3.33 -0.93
CA GLY A 132 -1.13 -2.40 -0.27
C GLY A 132 -1.86 -1.55 0.75
N TYR A 133 -1.12 -1.08 1.74
CA TYR A 133 -1.56 -0.10 2.70
C TYR A 133 -0.38 0.80 3.04
N MET A 134 -0.60 2.11 3.08
CA MET A 134 0.42 3.05 3.52
C MET A 134 -0.06 3.92 4.67
N TRP A 135 0.85 4.22 5.57
CA TRP A 135 0.66 5.29 6.55
C TRP A 135 1.98 6.00 6.84
N SER A 136 1.98 7.33 6.74
CA SER A 136 3.19 8.14 6.87
C SER A 136 4.23 7.72 5.83
N ASN A 137 5.24 6.91 6.19
CA ASN A 137 6.21 6.34 5.27
C ASN A 137 6.39 4.85 5.40
N ARG A 138 5.44 4.20 6.04
CA ARG A 138 5.36 2.76 6.18
C ARG A 138 4.42 2.28 5.11
N ILE A 139 4.87 1.31 4.34
CA ILE A 139 4.09 0.63 3.31
C ILE A 139 4.06 -0.83 3.72
N TYR A 140 2.86 -1.39 3.70
CA TYR A 140 2.58 -2.78 3.99
C TYR A 140 2.00 -3.41 2.75
N VAL A 141 2.56 -4.53 2.31
CA VAL A 141 2.09 -5.22 1.10
C VAL A 141 1.50 -6.58 1.44
N SER A 142 0.47 -6.98 0.71
CA SER A 142 -0.07 -8.33 0.77
C SER A 142 0.93 -9.32 0.15
N ARG A 143 0.95 -10.54 0.67
CA ARG A 143 1.76 -11.62 0.10
C ARG A 143 0.94 -12.38 -0.94
N GLY A 144 1.62 -12.85 -1.99
CA GLY A 144 1.03 -13.73 -3.00
C GLY A 144 0.70 -13.02 -4.32
N GLN A 145 0.85 -11.69 -4.39
CA GLN A 145 0.79 -10.97 -5.66
C GLN A 145 1.92 -11.43 -6.58
N GLU A 146 1.63 -11.49 -7.88
CA GLU A 146 2.63 -11.68 -8.93
C GLU A 146 3.71 -10.58 -8.87
N THR A 147 4.94 -10.89 -9.29
CA THR A 147 6.08 -9.97 -9.08
C THR A 147 5.86 -8.60 -9.73
N ARG A 148 5.27 -8.54 -10.93
CA ARG A 148 4.95 -7.28 -11.60
C ARG A 148 3.79 -6.55 -10.94
N ALA A 149 2.77 -7.28 -10.47
CA ALA A 149 1.66 -6.70 -9.72
C ALA A 149 2.16 -6.08 -8.40
N LEU A 150 3.05 -6.75 -7.66
CA LEU A 150 3.68 -6.17 -6.48
C LEU A 150 4.49 -4.92 -6.83
N ALA A 151 5.22 -4.91 -7.95
CA ALA A 151 5.95 -3.71 -8.39
C ALA A 151 4.99 -2.54 -8.69
N ALA A 152 3.84 -2.81 -9.30
CA ALA A 152 2.78 -1.85 -9.54
C ALA A 152 2.19 -1.32 -8.21
N THR A 153 1.89 -2.20 -7.25
CA THR A 153 1.49 -1.84 -5.89
C THR A 153 2.54 -0.96 -5.20
N LEU A 154 3.83 -1.26 -5.34
CA LEU A 154 4.89 -0.40 -4.79
C LEU A 154 4.92 0.99 -5.45
N VAL A 155 4.69 1.10 -6.76
CA VAL A 155 4.55 2.40 -7.45
C VAL A 155 3.37 3.19 -6.86
N HIS A 156 2.23 2.52 -6.68
CA HIS A 156 1.03 3.07 -6.09
C HIS A 156 1.29 3.63 -4.68
N GLU A 157 1.78 2.78 -3.76
CA GLU A 157 1.95 3.15 -2.36
C GLU A 157 3.08 4.17 -2.15
N VAL A 158 4.17 4.06 -2.93
CA VAL A 158 5.22 5.10 -2.91
C VAL A 158 4.65 6.42 -3.41
N ASN A 159 3.78 6.44 -4.41
CA ASN A 159 3.11 7.66 -4.86
C ASN A 159 2.31 8.31 -3.73
N HIS A 160 1.60 7.51 -2.95
CA HIS A 160 0.87 8.00 -1.79
C HIS A 160 1.79 8.65 -0.76
N VAL A 161 2.88 7.98 -0.36
CA VAL A 161 3.83 8.47 0.63
C VAL A 161 4.52 9.76 0.17
N ILE A 162 5.00 9.80 -1.08
CA ILE A 162 5.75 10.97 -1.58
C ILE A 162 4.89 12.22 -1.73
N ASN A 163 3.58 12.03 -1.91
CA ASN A 163 2.59 13.11 -2.00
C ASN A 163 1.85 13.36 -0.67
N ARG A 164 2.29 12.72 0.42
CA ARG A 164 1.70 12.88 1.76
C ARG A 164 0.20 12.70 1.80
N SER A 165 -0.27 11.62 1.17
CA SER A 165 -1.71 11.39 1.07
C SER A 165 -2.37 11.29 2.44
N GLU A 166 -1.67 10.79 3.46
CA GLU A 166 -2.15 10.67 4.84
C GLU A 166 -2.61 11.99 5.48
N VAL A 167 -2.16 13.14 4.96
CA VAL A 167 -2.50 14.46 5.52
C VAL A 167 -3.63 15.15 4.78
N GLY A 168 -3.69 15.00 3.45
CA GLY A 168 -4.71 15.66 2.63
C GLY A 168 -5.94 14.80 2.35
N TYR A 169 -5.86 13.48 2.56
CA TYR A 169 -6.91 12.53 2.14
C TYR A 169 -8.29 12.87 2.68
N TRP A 170 -8.36 13.38 3.91
CA TRP A 170 -9.61 13.60 4.65
C TRP A 170 -10.09 15.05 4.66
N ASP A 171 -9.37 15.97 4.00
CA ASP A 171 -9.63 17.41 4.11
C ASP A 171 -10.96 17.83 3.46
N ASP A 172 -11.30 17.25 2.30
CA ASP A 172 -12.49 17.61 1.51
C ASP A 172 -13.06 16.38 0.79
N LEU A 173 -13.56 15.42 1.58
CA LEU A 173 -14.21 14.23 1.03
C LEU A 173 -15.50 14.60 0.27
N PRO A 174 -15.79 13.97 -0.88
CA PRO A 174 -15.05 12.86 -1.51
C PRO A 174 -13.91 13.30 -2.45
N THR A 175 -13.79 14.60 -2.73
CA THR A 175 -12.85 15.16 -3.72
C THR A 175 -11.39 14.84 -3.41
N SER A 176 -10.97 15.01 -2.15
CA SER A 176 -9.58 14.75 -1.74
C SER A 176 -9.22 13.27 -1.96
N ALA A 177 -10.06 12.34 -1.49
CA ALA A 177 -9.86 10.91 -1.71
C ALA A 177 -9.71 10.58 -3.20
N PHE A 178 -10.65 11.05 -4.03
CA PHE A 178 -10.59 10.87 -5.48
C PHE A 178 -9.24 11.32 -6.08
N LEU A 179 -8.78 12.53 -5.75
CA LEU A 179 -7.53 13.07 -6.31
C LEU A 179 -6.29 12.28 -5.86
N HIS A 180 -6.27 11.81 -4.61
CA HIS A 180 -5.17 11.03 -4.07
C HIS A 180 -5.09 9.64 -4.72
N GLU A 181 -6.21 8.94 -4.82
CA GLU A 181 -6.32 7.62 -5.43
C GLU A 181 -6.12 7.67 -6.94
N TYR A 182 -6.81 8.58 -7.63
CA TYR A 182 -6.65 8.75 -9.08
C TYR A 182 -5.19 8.97 -9.47
N ARG A 183 -4.44 9.76 -8.69
CA ARG A 183 -3.01 9.94 -8.95
C ARG A 183 -2.20 8.66 -8.75
N ALA A 184 -2.51 7.86 -7.74
CA ALA A 184 -1.81 6.61 -7.48
C ALA A 184 -2.13 5.56 -8.55
N PHE A 185 -3.40 5.38 -8.93
CA PHE A 185 -3.80 4.53 -10.05
C PHE A 185 -3.28 5.00 -11.41
N HIS A 186 -3.19 6.31 -11.65
CA HIS A 186 -2.55 6.82 -12.86
C HIS A 186 -1.04 6.50 -12.86
N ALA A 187 -0.36 6.53 -11.72
CA ALA A 187 1.03 6.10 -11.63
C ALA A 187 1.15 4.58 -11.92
N GLU A 188 0.23 3.80 -11.38
CA GLU A 188 0.16 2.36 -11.62
C GLU A 188 -0.07 2.03 -13.10
N ALA A 189 -1.05 2.67 -13.74
CA ALA A 189 -1.34 2.50 -15.16
C ALA A 189 -0.20 2.97 -16.08
N ALA A 190 0.58 3.97 -15.66
CA ALA A 190 1.78 4.39 -16.37
C ALA A 190 2.92 3.37 -16.27
N PHE A 191 2.94 2.55 -15.21
CA PHE A 191 3.93 1.50 -14.98
C PHE A 191 3.51 0.17 -15.63
N ASP A 192 2.25 -0.24 -15.47
CA ASP A 192 1.70 -1.48 -16.01
C ASP A 192 0.46 -1.19 -16.88
N PRO A 193 0.64 -0.65 -18.09
CA PRO A 193 -0.47 -0.21 -18.94
C PRO A 193 -1.37 -1.37 -19.39
N GLU A 194 -0.83 -2.59 -19.48
CA GLU A 194 -1.58 -3.78 -19.89
C GLU A 194 -2.68 -4.12 -18.87
N ARG A 195 -2.44 -3.89 -17.57
CA ARG A 195 -3.43 -4.09 -16.51
C ARG A 195 -4.63 -3.14 -16.62
N TYR A 196 -4.43 -1.98 -17.24
CA TYR A 196 -5.41 -0.89 -17.32
C TYR A 196 -5.92 -0.64 -18.73
N ASP A 197 -5.67 -1.55 -19.69
CA ASP A 197 -6.15 -1.41 -21.05
C ASP A 197 -7.69 -1.38 -21.09
N GLY A 198 -8.25 -0.31 -21.67
CA GLY A 198 -9.69 -0.08 -21.72
C GLY A 198 -10.35 0.30 -20.40
N VAL A 199 -9.60 0.50 -19.31
CA VAL A 199 -10.13 0.95 -18.01
C VAL A 199 -10.30 2.48 -18.00
N ASP A 200 -11.50 2.97 -17.70
CA ASP A 200 -11.70 4.37 -17.34
C ASP A 200 -11.24 4.57 -15.89
N LEU A 201 -10.06 5.16 -15.69
CA LEU A 201 -9.50 5.36 -14.36
C LEU A 201 -10.36 6.24 -13.45
N VAL A 202 -11.16 7.16 -14.00
CA VAL A 202 -12.04 8.01 -13.19
C VAL A 202 -13.16 7.17 -12.61
N ASP A 203 -13.85 6.41 -13.46
CA ASP A 203 -14.94 5.54 -13.03
C ASP A 203 -14.42 4.40 -12.14
N HIS A 204 -13.26 3.82 -12.48
CA HIS A 204 -12.60 2.80 -11.68
C HIS A 204 -12.36 3.24 -10.23
N VAL A 205 -11.78 4.43 -10.03
CA VAL A 205 -11.51 4.95 -8.67
C VAL A 205 -12.79 5.26 -7.93
N ILE A 206 -13.77 5.87 -8.60
CA ILE A 206 -15.06 6.20 -7.98
C ILE A 206 -15.80 4.94 -7.52
N GLU A 207 -15.84 3.90 -8.36
CA GLU A 207 -16.49 2.64 -8.03
C GLU A 207 -15.75 1.89 -6.93
N LEU A 208 -14.42 1.77 -7.06
CA LEU A 208 -13.60 0.99 -6.14
C LEU A 208 -13.63 1.53 -4.71
N TYR A 209 -13.64 2.85 -4.56
CA TYR A 209 -13.67 3.51 -3.25
C TYR A 209 -15.10 3.86 -2.83
N GLU A 210 -16.12 3.53 -3.61
CA GLU A 210 -17.51 3.88 -3.34
C GLU A 210 -17.73 5.40 -3.14
N LEU A 211 -17.02 6.23 -3.91
CA LEU A 211 -17.06 7.68 -3.79
C LEU A 211 -18.38 8.25 -4.35
N ASP A 212 -18.99 9.19 -3.62
CA ASP A 212 -20.15 9.93 -4.14
C ASP A 212 -19.69 10.92 -5.22
N ARG A 213 -19.78 10.51 -6.49
CA ARG A 213 -19.44 11.35 -7.65
C ARG A 213 -20.15 12.70 -7.64
N SER A 214 -21.38 12.77 -7.14
CA SER A 214 -22.14 14.03 -7.12
C SER A 214 -21.57 15.05 -6.13
N GLY A 215 -20.75 14.60 -5.18
CA GLY A 215 -19.99 15.43 -4.26
C GLY A 215 -18.64 15.92 -4.81
N ILE A 216 -18.21 15.46 -5.99
CA ILE A 216 -16.95 15.88 -6.63
C ILE A 216 -17.25 17.01 -7.64
N PRO A 217 -16.64 18.20 -7.51
CA PRO A 217 -16.87 19.31 -8.44
C PRO A 217 -16.56 18.93 -9.88
N ALA A 218 -17.41 19.33 -10.84
CA ALA A 218 -17.27 18.95 -12.25
C ALA A 218 -15.92 19.39 -12.84
N GLU A 219 -15.40 20.54 -12.40
CA GLU A 219 -14.12 21.09 -12.82
C GLU A 219 -12.92 20.18 -12.48
N VAL A 220 -13.06 19.28 -11.50
CA VAL A 220 -12.05 18.27 -11.18
C VAL A 220 -11.89 17.30 -12.34
N PHE A 221 -12.95 17.04 -13.12
CA PHE A 221 -12.93 16.14 -14.28
C PHE A 221 -12.61 16.85 -15.61
N ASP A 222 -12.69 18.18 -15.67
CA ASP A 222 -12.70 18.96 -16.93
C ASP A 222 -11.32 19.24 -17.55
N SER A 223 -10.23 18.85 -16.91
CA SER A 223 -8.86 18.99 -17.44
C SER A 223 -8.25 17.61 -17.67
N PRO A 224 -7.26 17.43 -18.58
CA PRO A 224 -6.49 16.20 -18.55
C PRO A 224 -5.94 16.06 -17.13
N LEU A 225 -6.47 15.06 -16.43
CA LEU A 225 -6.02 14.67 -15.11
C LEU A 225 -4.66 13.99 -15.29
N THR A 226 -3.63 14.79 -15.58
CA THR A 226 -2.24 14.33 -15.63
C THR A 226 -1.57 14.80 -14.35
N PRO A 227 -1.64 14.02 -13.27
CA PRO A 227 -1.05 14.42 -12.02
C PRO A 227 0.47 14.42 -12.15
N ARG A 228 1.15 15.21 -11.30
CA ARG A 228 2.59 15.06 -11.15
C ARG A 228 2.88 13.69 -10.54
N LEU A 229 3.50 12.81 -11.33
CA LEU A 229 3.85 11.45 -10.94
C LEU A 229 5.14 11.38 -10.11
N VAL A 230 5.93 12.45 -10.14
CA VAL A 230 7.18 12.60 -9.39
C VAL A 230 6.98 13.75 -8.41
N PRO A 231 7.39 13.62 -7.14
CA PRO A 231 6.99 14.55 -6.10
C PRO A 231 7.63 15.91 -6.32
N ASP A 232 6.93 16.94 -5.84
CA ASP A 232 7.53 18.26 -5.70
C ASP A 232 8.65 18.17 -4.66
N ALA A 233 9.90 18.30 -5.12
CA ALA A 233 11.08 18.22 -4.26
C ALA A 233 11.04 19.23 -3.09
N ALA A 234 10.27 20.31 -3.19
CA ALA A 234 10.06 21.26 -2.10
C ALA A 234 9.09 20.72 -1.03
N ALA A 235 7.95 20.16 -1.44
CA ALA A 235 6.99 19.52 -0.53
C ALA A 235 7.64 18.33 0.20
N TRP A 236 8.47 17.57 -0.50
CA TRP A 236 9.23 16.47 0.07
C TRP A 236 10.32 16.92 1.06
N ARG A 237 11.05 18.02 0.78
CA ARG A 237 12.06 18.54 1.73
C ARG A 237 11.46 19.19 2.97
N ALA A 238 10.20 19.62 2.91
CA ALA A 238 9.45 20.09 4.08
C ALA A 238 8.96 18.93 4.97
N ARG A 239 9.19 17.68 4.57
CA ARG A 239 8.86 16.49 5.36
C ARG A 239 9.78 16.39 6.57
N HIS A 240 9.18 16.42 7.76
CA HIS A 240 9.83 16.06 9.02
C HIS A 240 9.35 14.67 9.44
N VAL A 241 9.97 13.62 8.89
CA VAL A 241 9.63 12.21 9.23
C VAL A 241 9.73 11.96 10.73
N GLU A 242 10.64 12.67 11.37
CA GLU A 242 10.88 12.64 12.80
C GLU A 242 9.71 13.23 13.62
N ALA A 243 8.80 13.96 12.96
CA ALA A 243 7.58 14.49 13.56
C ALA A 243 6.39 13.52 13.43
N ASP A 244 6.52 12.45 12.63
CA ASP A 244 5.49 11.41 12.57
C ASP A 244 5.44 10.71 13.95
N PRO A 245 4.25 10.53 14.54
CA PRO A 245 4.13 9.95 15.87
C PRO A 245 4.78 8.57 15.89
N VAL A 246 5.69 8.35 16.83
CA VAL A 246 6.19 7.02 17.15
C VAL A 246 5.06 6.27 17.83
N ASP A 247 4.66 5.17 17.22
CA ASP A 247 3.67 4.25 17.76
C ASP A 247 4.10 3.77 19.16
N ASP A 248 3.43 4.26 20.21
CA ASP A 248 3.60 3.71 21.56
C ASP A 248 2.81 2.41 21.65
N ASP A 249 3.50 1.30 21.39
CA ASP A 249 2.97 -0.06 21.47
C ASP A 249 2.31 -0.38 22.83
N ARG A 250 2.70 0.31 23.92
CA ARG A 250 2.15 0.08 25.26
C ARG A 250 0.75 0.68 25.44
N ALA A 251 0.40 1.65 24.62
CA ALA A 251 -0.89 2.33 24.68
C ALA A 251 -1.92 1.75 23.68
N CYS A 252 -1.55 0.71 22.93
CA CYS A 252 -2.42 0.17 21.89
C CYS A 252 -3.58 -0.67 22.47
N PRO A 253 -4.84 -0.44 22.04
CA PRO A 253 -6.03 -1.12 22.58
C PRO A 253 -6.01 -2.66 22.56
N GLY A 254 -5.33 -3.28 21.59
CA GLY A 254 -5.28 -4.75 21.41
C GLY A 254 -4.21 -5.50 22.22
N ARG A 255 -3.51 -4.85 23.15
CA ARG A 255 -2.48 -5.49 24.02
C ARG A 255 -2.88 -5.60 25.50
N GLY A 256 -4.13 -5.28 25.83
CA GLY A 256 -4.69 -5.30 27.20
C GLY A 256 -5.10 -6.67 27.70
#